data_AF-A0A9R0XP70-F1
#
_entry.id   AF-A0A9R0XP70-F1
#
_cell.length_a   1.000
_cell.length_b   1.000
_cell.length_c   1.000
_cell.angle_alpha   90.00
_cell.angle_beta   90.00
_cell.angle_gamma   90.00
#
_symmetry.space_group_name_H-M   'P 1'
#
loop_
_entity.id
_entity.type
_entity.pdbx_description
1 polymer ?
#
loop_
_entity_poly.entity_id
_entity_poly.type
_entity_poly.pdbx_seq_one_letter_code
_entity_poly.pdbx_strand_id
1 'polypeptide(L)'
;MLSAAAILLCFASLLHRNFSLHDQVHHLRGQLGAATAKLQSCIVVMDSSLDMSSAFSDQSNDEFVPSRSLKNFSLLLSLSALYAPIIILKYIDLLSRLRRSRGSEDVAFNKRLAYRVDIFLSLHPYAKPLVLLVGTMLLIGLGGLALYGVTDDSLSDCLWLSWTFVADAGNHANAVGLGPKLVSVSISIGGMLVFAMMLGLVTDSISEKFDSLRKGRSEVIEQSHTLILGWSDKLGSLLNQICIANESLGGGTIVVMAERDKEEMEADIAKMEFDLKGTAVICRSGSPLILADLKKVSVSKARAIVVLAEEGNADQSDARALRIVLSLTGVKEGLRGHIVVELSDLDNEVLVKLVGGDLVETVVAHDVIGRLMIQCARQPGLAQLAAADLMKLK
;
A
#
# COMPACT_ATOMS: atom_id res chain seq x y z
N MET A 1 -19.57 30.39 11.58
CA MET A 1 -20.70 29.88 10.76
C MET A 1 -21.58 31.00 10.22
N LEU A 2 -22.02 32.00 11.00
CA LEU A 2 -22.71 33.18 10.43
C LEU A 2 -21.82 34.02 9.49
N SER A 3 -20.53 34.16 9.81
CA SER A 3 -19.59 34.94 9.00
C SER A 3 -19.38 34.37 7.59
N ALA A 4 -19.22 33.05 7.44
CA ALA A 4 -19.03 32.41 6.12
C ALA A 4 -20.29 32.47 5.24
N ALA A 5 -21.49 32.30 5.82
CA ALA A 5 -22.75 32.42 5.09
C ALA A 5 -23.03 33.87 4.66
N ALA A 6 -22.69 34.85 5.50
CA ALA A 6 -22.79 36.27 5.15
C ALA A 6 -21.80 36.66 4.04
N ILE A 7 -20.57 36.12 4.07
CA ILE A 7 -19.58 36.33 3.01
C ILE A 7 -20.06 35.74 1.68
N LEU A 8 -20.66 34.54 1.68
CA LEU A 8 -21.23 33.89 0.49
C LEU A 8 -22.43 34.65 -0.08
N LEU A 9 -23.32 35.17 0.77
CA LEU A 9 -24.45 36.00 0.34
C LEU A 9 -23.99 37.35 -0.23
N CYS A 10 -23.00 37.98 0.40
CA CYS A 10 -22.38 39.19 -0.14
C CYS A 10 -21.69 38.92 -1.47
N PHE A 11 -20.99 37.79 -1.61
CA PHE A 11 -20.32 37.42 -2.86
C PHE A 11 -21.31 37.12 -3.98
N ALA A 12 -22.41 36.40 -3.69
CA ALA A 12 -23.50 36.16 -4.63
C ALA A 12 -24.19 37.47 -5.05
N SER A 13 -24.41 38.40 -4.11
CA SER A 13 -24.99 39.72 -4.40
C SER A 13 -24.05 40.58 -5.25
N LEU A 14 -22.73 40.52 -5.02
CA LEU A 14 -21.74 41.25 -5.79
C LEU A 14 -21.61 40.69 -7.20
N LEU A 15 -21.63 39.36 -7.36
CA LEU A 15 -21.67 38.70 -8.67
C LEU A 15 -22.92 39.10 -9.45
N HIS A 16 -24.09 39.09 -8.80
CA HIS A 16 -25.34 39.49 -9.45
C HIS A 16 -25.32 40.96 -9.91
N ARG A 17 -24.79 41.88 -9.10
CA ARG A 17 -24.61 43.28 -9.48
C ARG A 17 -23.61 43.46 -10.62
N ASN A 18 -22.50 42.72 -10.61
CA ASN A 18 -21.49 42.78 -11.66
C ASN A 18 -22.09 42.32 -13.01
N PHE A 19 -22.85 41.22 -13.01
CA PHE A 19 -23.57 40.75 -14.18
C PHE A 19 -24.60 41.77 -14.70
N SER A 20 -25.38 42.39 -13.81
CA SER A 20 -26.35 43.43 -14.20
C SER A 20 -25.68 44.65 -14.84
N LEU A 21 -24.52 45.07 -14.33
CA LEU A 21 -23.74 46.18 -14.90
C LEU A 21 -23.18 45.81 -16.27
N HIS A 22 -22.70 44.57 -16.43
CA HIS A 22 -22.17 44.11 -17.70
C HIS A 22 -23.24 44.02 -18.80
N ASP A 23 -24.46 43.61 -18.45
CA ASP A 23 -25.61 43.56 -19.36
C ASP A 23 -26.03 44.97 -19.81
N GLN A 24 -26.00 45.95 -18.90
CA GLN A 24 -26.28 47.36 -19.23
C GLN A 24 -25.22 47.95 -20.20
N VAL A 25 -23.94 47.65 -19.98
CA VAL A 25 -22.85 48.10 -20.87
C VAL A 25 -23.00 47.49 -22.26
N HIS A 26 -23.40 46.22 -22.35
CA HIS A 26 -23.63 45.56 -23.64
C HIS A 26 -24.86 46.12 -24.37
N HIS A 27 -25.94 46.42 -23.66
CA HIS A 27 -27.12 47.08 -24.24
C HIS A 27 -26.77 48.47 -24.79
N LEU A 28 -25.99 49.27 -24.05
CA LEU A 28 -25.50 50.57 -24.50
C LEU A 28 -24.58 50.46 -25.72
N ARG A 29 -23.70 49.45 -25.78
CA ARG A 29 -22.88 49.17 -26.97
C ARG A 29 -23.71 48.78 -28.18
N GLY A 30 -24.78 47.99 -28.00
CA GLY A 30 -25.71 47.64 -29.07
C GLY A 30 -26.44 48.88 -29.62
N GLN A 31 -26.88 49.78 -28.74
CA GLN A 31 -27.48 51.06 -29.14
C GLN A 31 -26.49 51.97 -29.86
N LEU A 32 -25.23 52.03 -29.40
CA LEU A 32 -24.17 52.78 -30.07
C LEU A 32 -23.88 52.21 -31.46
N GLY A 33 -23.81 50.88 -31.59
CA GLY A 33 -23.63 50.18 -32.86
C GLY A 33 -24.75 50.43 -33.87
N ALA A 34 -26.00 50.43 -33.40
CA ALA A 34 -27.16 50.76 -34.22
C ALA A 34 -27.17 52.25 -34.64
N ALA A 35 -26.73 53.15 -33.76
CA ALA A 35 -26.59 54.58 -34.07
C ALA A 35 -25.46 54.84 -35.09
N THR A 36 -24.32 54.16 -34.96
CA THR A 36 -23.21 54.24 -35.93
C THR A 36 -23.58 53.64 -37.29
N ALA A 37 -24.33 52.53 -37.31
CA ALA A 37 -24.83 51.94 -38.55
C ALA A 37 -25.82 52.88 -39.27
N LYS A 38 -26.70 53.57 -38.52
CA LYS A 38 -27.56 54.61 -39.08
C LYS A 38 -26.76 55.78 -39.65
N LEU A 39 -25.73 56.26 -38.94
CA LEU A 39 -24.83 57.30 -39.44
C LEU A 39 -24.09 56.87 -40.71
N GLN A 40 -23.56 55.66 -40.77
CA GLN A 40 -22.94 55.10 -41.99
C GLN A 40 -23.94 54.99 -43.14
N SER A 41 -25.19 54.59 -42.88
CA SER A 41 -26.23 54.55 -43.92
C SER A 41 -26.56 55.95 -44.46
N CYS A 42 -26.54 56.99 -43.63
CA CYS A 42 -26.70 58.37 -44.09
C CYS A 42 -25.49 58.87 -44.88
N ILE A 43 -24.27 58.46 -44.52
CA ILE A 43 -23.05 58.80 -45.25
C ILE A 43 -23.04 58.13 -46.63
N VAL A 44 -23.45 56.86 -46.73
CA VAL A 44 -23.55 56.11 -48.00
C VAL A 44 -24.62 56.68 -48.94
N VAL A 45 -25.71 57.24 -48.41
CA VAL A 45 -26.72 57.97 -49.21
C VAL A 45 -26.18 59.31 -49.73
N MET A 46 -25.17 59.89 -49.09
CA MET A 46 -24.52 61.12 -49.55
C MET A 46 -23.38 60.85 -50.55
N ASP A 47 -22.87 59.61 -50.60
CA ASP A 47 -21.77 59.18 -51.46
C ASP A 47 -22.24 58.37 -52.68
N SER A 48 -23.56 58.28 -52.91
CA SER A 48 -24.16 57.63 -54.09
C SER A 48 -24.00 58.45 -55.39
N SER A 49 -22.83 59.07 -55.55
CA SER A 49 -22.28 59.54 -56.81
C SER A 49 -20.77 59.31 -56.78
N LEU A 50 -20.33 58.05 -56.70
CA LEU A 50 -19.17 57.49 -57.41
C LEU A 50 -18.93 56.02 -56.98
N ASP A 51 -18.95 55.16 -58.00
CA ASP A 51 -18.29 53.87 -58.15
C ASP A 51 -18.62 52.66 -57.26
N MET A 52 -19.23 51.72 -57.98
CA MET A 52 -19.32 50.29 -57.78
C MET A 52 -17.94 49.61 -57.80
N SER A 53 -17.56 48.93 -56.71
CA SER A 53 -16.89 47.61 -56.75
C SER A 53 -16.51 47.09 -55.36
N SER A 54 -17.04 45.92 -55.02
CA SER A 54 -16.37 44.78 -54.38
C SER A 54 -17.34 44.01 -53.48
N ALA A 55 -17.98 43.02 -54.10
CA ALA A 55 -18.59 41.90 -53.40
C ALA A 55 -17.46 41.02 -52.83
N PHE A 56 -17.46 40.77 -51.52
CA PHE A 56 -16.66 39.72 -50.90
C PHE A 56 -17.57 38.76 -50.13
N SER A 57 -17.60 37.54 -50.67
CA SER A 57 -17.90 36.23 -50.09
C SER A 57 -18.21 36.14 -48.59
N ASP A 58 -19.42 35.66 -48.31
CA ASP A 58 -19.87 35.13 -47.02
C ASP A 58 -19.78 33.59 -47.07
N GLN A 59 -18.99 32.97 -46.19
CA GLN A 59 -19.00 31.51 -45.98
C GLN A 59 -18.57 31.13 -44.55
N SER A 60 -19.54 30.51 -43.86
CA SER A 60 -19.45 29.48 -42.80
C SER A 60 -18.77 29.79 -41.46
N ASN A 61 -19.57 29.81 -40.38
CA ASN A 61 -19.65 28.71 -39.40
C ASN A 61 -20.71 29.03 -38.33
N ASP A 62 -21.75 28.19 -38.24
CA ASP A 62 -22.68 28.17 -37.11
C ASP A 62 -21.95 27.64 -35.86
N GLU A 63 -21.36 28.53 -35.07
CA GLU A 63 -20.98 28.24 -33.68
C GLU A 63 -22.26 28.06 -32.84
N PHE A 64 -22.47 26.83 -32.34
CA PHE A 64 -23.52 26.53 -31.36
C PHE A 64 -23.20 27.26 -30.04
N VAL A 65 -23.66 28.51 -29.88
CA VAL A 65 -23.55 29.27 -28.64
C VAL A 65 -24.45 28.61 -27.59
N PRO A 66 -23.90 27.97 -26.53
CA PRO A 66 -24.74 27.38 -25.51
C PRO A 66 -25.49 28.49 -24.77
N SER A 67 -26.82 28.33 -24.67
CA SER A 67 -27.70 29.32 -24.05
C SER A 67 -27.23 29.67 -22.61
N ARG A 68 -27.31 30.96 -22.24
CA ARG A 68 -27.02 31.49 -20.88
C ARG A 68 -27.63 30.64 -19.75
N SER A 69 -28.74 29.96 -20.01
CA SER A 69 -29.41 29.04 -19.08
C SER A 69 -28.60 27.77 -18.77
N LEU A 70 -27.87 27.21 -19.75
CA LEU A 70 -27.07 25.99 -19.59
C LEU A 70 -25.81 26.24 -18.75
N LYS A 71 -25.16 27.39 -18.94
CA LYS A 71 -23.98 27.80 -18.14
C LYS A 71 -24.36 27.99 -16.67
N ASN A 72 -25.47 28.69 -16.41
CA ASN A 72 -25.99 28.87 -15.04
C ASN A 72 -26.41 27.54 -14.40
N PHE A 73 -27.00 26.62 -15.18
CA PHE A 73 -27.36 25.28 -14.71
C PHE A 73 -26.11 24.45 -14.36
N SER A 74 -25.03 24.55 -15.13
CA SER A 74 -23.76 23.88 -14.83
C SER A 74 -23.10 24.37 -13.54
N LEU A 75 -23.11 25.69 -13.29
CA LEU A 75 -22.62 26.27 -12.04
C LEU A 75 -23.46 25.84 -10.83
N LEU A 76 -24.78 25.87 -10.98
CA LEU A 76 -25.69 25.43 -9.93
C LEU A 76 -25.53 23.94 -9.65
N LEU A 77 -25.31 23.12 -10.69
CA LEU A 77 -25.11 21.68 -10.56
C LEU A 77 -23.79 21.34 -9.85
N SER A 78 -22.70 22.03 -10.19
CA SER A 78 -21.40 21.81 -9.54
C SER A 78 -21.41 22.26 -8.07
N LEU A 79 -21.98 23.44 -7.76
CA LEU A 79 -22.17 23.90 -6.39
C LEU A 79 -23.14 23.01 -5.59
N SER A 80 -24.22 22.55 -6.23
CA SER A 80 -25.16 21.60 -5.63
C SER A 80 -24.50 20.26 -5.34
N ALA A 81 -23.69 19.72 -6.25
CA ALA A 81 -23.01 18.44 -6.06
C ALA A 81 -21.95 18.50 -4.94
N LEU A 82 -21.26 19.64 -4.79
CA LEU A 82 -20.30 19.85 -3.70
C LEU A 82 -21.00 19.95 -2.33
N TYR A 83 -22.19 20.57 -2.28
CA TYR A 83 -22.91 20.85 -1.04
C TYR A 83 -23.95 19.77 -0.66
N ALA A 84 -24.42 18.99 -1.63
CA ALA A 84 -25.36 17.88 -1.47
C ALA A 84 -24.93 16.86 -0.39
N PRO A 85 -23.68 16.34 -0.34
CA PRO A 85 -23.31 15.37 0.69
C PRO A 85 -23.38 15.97 2.10
N ILE A 86 -23.05 17.26 2.27
CA ILE A 86 -23.11 17.95 3.56
C ILE A 86 -24.55 18.22 3.98
N ILE A 87 -25.42 18.66 3.06
CA ILE A 87 -26.85 18.83 3.34
C ILE A 87 -27.50 17.49 3.66
N ILE A 88 -27.26 16.45 2.86
CA ILE A 88 -27.89 15.14 3.02
C ILE A 88 -27.52 14.53 4.38
N LEU A 89 -26.24 14.57 4.75
CA LEU A 89 -25.80 14.09 6.06
C LEU A 89 -26.42 14.90 7.21
N LYS A 90 -26.58 16.22 7.05
CA LYS A 90 -27.18 17.10 8.07
C LYS A 90 -28.70 16.96 8.14
N TYR A 91 -29.37 16.77 7.01
CA TYR A 91 -30.81 16.55 6.91
C TYR A 91 -31.19 15.21 7.50
N ILE A 92 -30.40 14.16 7.21
CA ILE A 92 -30.57 12.84 7.82
C ILE A 92 -30.24 12.88 9.32
N ASP A 93 -29.21 13.62 9.76
CA ASP A 93 -28.94 13.81 11.20
C ASP A 93 -30.12 14.54 11.89
N LEU A 94 -30.68 15.57 11.27
CA LEU A 94 -31.85 16.30 11.77
C LEU A 94 -33.10 15.41 11.82
N LEU A 95 -33.36 14.61 10.78
CA LEU A 95 -34.47 13.66 10.73
C LEU A 95 -34.31 12.55 11.77
N SER A 96 -33.07 12.09 11.99
CA SER A 96 -32.76 11.09 13.00
C SER A 96 -32.96 11.64 14.42
N ARG A 97 -32.62 12.91 14.68
CA ARG A 97 -32.89 13.58 15.96
C ARG A 97 -34.38 13.75 16.23
N LEU A 98 -35.18 14.05 15.19
CA LEU A 98 -36.64 14.11 15.30
C LEU A 98 -37.25 12.72 15.56
N ARG A 99 -36.71 11.65 14.92
CA ARG A 99 -37.15 10.27 15.14
C ARG A 99 -36.77 9.74 16.52
N ARG A 100 -35.67 10.23 17.11
CA ARG A 100 -35.16 9.87 18.45
C ARG A 100 -36.09 10.28 19.60
N SER A 101 -37.08 11.15 19.34
CA SER A 101 -38.15 11.48 20.29
C SER A 101 -39.14 10.31 20.51
N ARG A 102 -39.12 9.29 19.63
CA ARG A 102 -39.93 8.07 19.75
C ARG A 102 -39.03 6.84 19.89
N GLY A 103 -38.61 6.59 21.13
CA GLY A 103 -38.04 5.35 21.69
C GLY A 103 -37.41 4.32 20.74
N SER A 104 -36.10 4.43 20.50
CA SER A 104 -35.15 3.32 20.30
C SER A 104 -33.73 3.88 20.38
N GLU A 105 -32.80 3.17 21.03
CA GLU A 105 -31.35 3.49 21.02
C GLU A 105 -30.72 3.14 19.66
N ASP A 106 -31.22 3.76 18.59
CA ASP A 106 -30.67 3.56 17.27
C ASP A 106 -29.36 4.36 17.12
N VAL A 107 -28.25 3.66 16.90
CA VAL A 107 -26.94 4.26 16.62
C VAL A 107 -27.07 5.21 15.43
N ALA A 108 -26.60 6.46 15.61
CA ALA A 108 -26.68 7.51 14.59
C ALA A 108 -26.15 7.02 13.23
N PHE A 109 -26.92 7.26 12.16
CA PHE A 109 -26.63 6.76 10.81
C PHE A 109 -25.23 7.14 10.32
N ASN A 110 -24.73 8.32 10.70
CA ASN A 110 -23.36 8.77 10.38
C ASN A 110 -22.28 7.82 10.92
N LYS A 111 -22.46 7.30 12.16
CA LYS A 111 -21.54 6.30 12.72
C LYS A 111 -21.65 4.97 11.98
N ARG A 112 -22.86 4.58 11.56
CA ARG A 112 -23.10 3.36 10.80
C ARG A 112 -22.49 3.43 9.39
N LEU A 113 -22.57 4.59 8.74
CA LEU A 113 -21.97 4.83 7.44
C LEU A 113 -20.44 4.87 7.54
N ALA A 114 -19.89 5.61 8.50
CA ALA A 114 -18.45 5.64 8.76
C ALA A 114 -17.90 4.23 9.02
N TYR A 115 -18.58 3.44 9.85
CA TYR A 115 -18.22 2.05 10.12
C TYR A 115 -18.26 1.16 8.87
N ARG A 116 -19.28 1.31 8.01
CA ARG A 116 -19.34 0.56 6.75
C ARG A 116 -18.23 0.95 5.78
N VAL A 117 -17.89 2.23 5.70
CA VAL A 117 -16.77 2.73 4.88
C VAL A 117 -15.44 2.22 5.43
N ASP A 118 -15.27 2.21 6.75
CA ASP A 118 -14.05 1.72 7.41
C ASP A 118 -13.85 0.22 7.17
N ILE A 119 -14.91 -0.59 7.31
CA ILE A 119 -14.90 -2.01 6.95
C ILE A 119 -14.53 -2.20 5.48
N PHE A 120 -15.12 -1.41 4.57
CA PHE A 120 -14.84 -1.54 3.14
C PHE A 120 -13.37 -1.22 2.82
N LEU A 121 -12.82 -0.17 3.43
CA LEU A 121 -11.42 0.25 3.30
C LEU A 121 -10.43 -0.74 3.94
N SER A 122 -10.86 -1.43 5.01
CA SER A 122 -10.06 -2.42 5.73
C SER A 122 -10.02 -3.77 5.01
N LEU A 123 -11.13 -4.24 4.46
CA LEU A 123 -11.24 -5.60 3.92
C LEU A 123 -10.60 -5.77 2.54
N HIS A 124 -10.57 -4.72 1.72
CA HIS A 124 -10.10 -4.83 0.35
C HIS A 124 -8.78 -4.05 0.17
N PRO A 125 -7.67 -4.73 -0.16
CA PRO A 125 -6.39 -4.07 -0.42
C PRO A 125 -6.48 -2.96 -1.48
N TYR A 126 -7.37 -3.14 -2.46
CA TYR A 126 -7.59 -2.19 -3.57
C TYR A 126 -8.57 -1.06 -3.24
N ALA A 127 -9.19 -1.02 -2.05
CA ALA A 127 -10.19 0.01 -1.74
C ALA A 127 -9.58 1.42 -1.64
N LYS A 128 -8.40 1.56 -1.03
CA LYS A 128 -7.70 2.86 -0.91
C LYS A 128 -7.41 3.53 -2.26
N PRO A 129 -6.75 2.85 -3.23
CA PRO A 129 -6.52 3.45 -4.54
C PRO A 129 -7.82 3.65 -5.35
N LEU A 130 -8.83 2.79 -5.17
CA LEU A 130 -10.13 2.96 -5.84
C LEU A 130 -10.86 4.21 -5.35
N VAL A 131 -10.91 4.45 -4.03
CA VAL A 131 -11.51 5.66 -3.46
C VAL A 131 -10.78 6.91 -3.95
N LEU A 132 -9.44 6.85 -4.02
CA LEU A 132 -8.65 7.96 -4.55
C LEU A 132 -9.00 8.21 -6.03
N LEU A 133 -9.08 7.17 -6.86
CA LEU A 133 -9.45 7.26 -8.28
C LEU A 133 -10.87 7.81 -8.50
N VAL A 134 -11.84 7.39 -7.69
CA VAL A 134 -13.20 7.95 -7.75
C VAL A 134 -13.17 9.42 -7.32
N GLY A 135 -12.40 9.76 -6.29
CA GLY A 135 -12.21 11.14 -5.84
C GLY A 135 -11.58 12.03 -6.91
N THR A 136 -10.58 11.54 -7.65
CA THR A 136 -9.94 12.28 -8.75
C THR A 136 -10.92 12.52 -9.90
N MET A 137 -11.67 11.49 -10.31
CA MET A 137 -12.67 11.59 -11.37
C MET A 137 -13.79 12.58 -11.00
N LEU A 138 -14.24 12.58 -9.74
CA LEU A 138 -15.20 13.56 -9.25
C LEU A 138 -14.63 14.97 -9.23
N LEU A 139 -13.37 15.15 -8.82
CA LEU A 139 -12.72 16.45 -8.82
C LEU A 139 -12.59 17.02 -10.24
N ILE A 140 -12.20 16.19 -11.22
CA ILE A 140 -12.10 16.60 -12.64
C ILE A 140 -13.47 16.92 -13.21
N GLY A 141 -14.48 16.07 -12.96
CA GLY A 141 -15.83 16.27 -13.46
C GLY A 141 -16.48 17.53 -12.89
N LEU A 142 -16.43 17.72 -11.57
CA LEU A 142 -16.99 18.90 -10.91
C LEU A 142 -16.20 20.17 -11.23
N GLY A 143 -14.87 20.07 -11.32
CA GLY A 143 -13.99 21.17 -11.70
C GLY A 143 -14.22 21.62 -13.14
N GLY A 144 -14.35 20.69 -14.09
CA GLY A 144 -14.66 20.99 -15.48
C GLY A 144 -16.04 21.61 -15.66
N LEU A 145 -17.06 21.12 -14.94
CA LEU A 145 -18.40 21.71 -14.94
C LEU A 145 -18.41 23.13 -14.34
N ALA A 146 -17.60 23.38 -13.31
CA ALA A 146 -17.43 24.71 -12.74
C ALA A 146 -16.71 25.66 -13.71
N LEU A 147 -15.67 25.20 -14.41
CA LEU A 147 -14.97 25.99 -15.44
C LEU A 147 -15.90 26.34 -16.61
N TYR A 148 -16.68 25.37 -17.12
CA TYR A 148 -17.64 25.59 -18.20
C TYR A 148 -18.70 26.67 -17.86
N GLY A 149 -19.00 26.82 -16.58
CA GLY A 149 -19.97 27.82 -16.12
C GLY A 149 -19.41 29.24 -16.05
N VAL A 150 -18.09 29.40 -15.95
CA VAL A 150 -17.42 30.70 -15.79
C VAL A 150 -16.66 31.13 -17.05
N THR A 151 -16.29 30.18 -17.90
CA THR A 151 -15.58 30.40 -19.16
C THR A 151 -16.52 30.22 -20.35
N ASP A 152 -16.18 30.82 -21.49
CA ASP A 152 -16.96 30.69 -22.73
C ASP A 152 -16.54 29.48 -23.60
N ASP A 153 -15.61 28.65 -23.13
CA ASP A 153 -15.08 27.48 -23.82
C ASP A 153 -16.05 26.30 -23.86
N SER A 154 -15.76 25.32 -24.72
CA SER A 154 -16.55 24.09 -24.81
C SER A 154 -16.42 23.23 -23.54
N LEU A 155 -17.42 22.38 -23.26
CA LEU A 155 -17.40 21.50 -22.09
C LEU A 155 -16.21 20.52 -22.13
N SER A 156 -15.85 20.03 -23.32
CA SER A 156 -14.68 19.15 -23.50
C SER A 156 -13.37 19.87 -23.17
N ASP A 157 -13.23 21.13 -23.56
CA ASP A 157 -12.04 21.92 -23.26
C ASP A 157 -11.94 22.24 -21.77
N CYS A 158 -13.08 22.50 -21.11
CA CYS A 158 -13.13 22.73 -19.67
C CYS A 158 -12.80 21.46 -18.84
N LEU A 159 -13.25 20.28 -19.29
CA LEU A 159 -12.88 19.00 -18.67
C LEU A 159 -11.39 18.69 -18.86
N TRP A 160 -10.87 18.94 -20.07
CA TRP A 160 -9.44 18.81 -20.36
C TRP A 160 -8.62 19.77 -19.49
N LEU A 161 -9.03 21.02 -19.36
CA LEU A 161 -8.37 22.03 -18.52
C LEU A 161 -8.46 21.67 -17.02
N SER A 162 -9.58 21.10 -16.58
CA SER A 162 -9.69 20.61 -15.20
C SER A 162 -8.75 19.44 -14.93
N TRP A 163 -8.57 18.53 -15.89
CA TRP A 163 -7.57 17.47 -15.78
C TRP A 163 -6.15 18.04 -15.70
N THR A 164 -5.80 19.01 -16.54
CA THR A 164 -4.44 19.60 -16.51
C THR A 164 -4.15 20.35 -15.21
N PHE A 165 -5.15 20.94 -14.56
CA PHE A 165 -4.99 21.56 -13.23
C PHE A 165 -4.85 20.55 -12.08
N VAL A 166 -5.43 19.35 -12.23
CA VAL A 166 -5.27 18.25 -11.27
C VAL A 166 -3.91 17.59 -11.42
N ALA A 167 -3.46 17.38 -12.67
CA ALA A 167 -2.18 16.76 -12.98
C ALA A 167 -0.98 17.68 -12.71
N ASP A 168 -1.12 18.97 -13.02
CA ASP A 168 -0.11 19.99 -12.73
C ASP A 168 -0.77 21.25 -12.20
N ALA A 169 -0.58 21.48 -10.91
CA ALA A 169 -1.09 22.66 -10.25
C ALA A 169 -0.54 23.95 -10.87
N GLY A 170 0.65 23.98 -11.48
CA GLY A 170 1.20 25.21 -12.08
C GLY A 170 0.35 25.81 -13.20
N ASN A 171 -0.49 25.00 -13.85
CA ASN A 171 -1.30 25.42 -14.99
C ASN A 171 -2.39 26.46 -14.62
N HIS A 172 -2.82 26.57 -13.36
CA HIS A 172 -3.85 27.55 -12.97
C HIS A 172 -3.41 29.01 -13.14
N ALA A 173 -2.10 29.27 -13.21
CA ALA A 173 -1.54 30.62 -13.37
C ALA A 173 -1.94 31.28 -14.70
N ASN A 174 -2.25 30.48 -15.71
CA ASN A 174 -2.66 30.95 -17.04
C ASN A 174 -4.15 31.37 -17.11
N ALA A 175 -4.91 31.20 -16.02
CA ALA A 175 -6.33 31.56 -15.99
C ALA A 175 -6.53 33.09 -16.02
N VAL A 176 -7.35 33.57 -16.96
CA VAL A 176 -7.70 35.00 -17.12
C VAL A 176 -9.11 35.25 -16.56
N GLY A 177 -9.27 36.34 -15.82
CA GLY A 177 -10.53 36.70 -15.14
C GLY A 177 -10.65 36.19 -13.70
N LEU A 178 -11.44 36.87 -12.88
CA LEU A 178 -11.55 36.55 -11.44
C LEU A 178 -12.24 35.21 -11.18
N GLY A 179 -13.27 34.88 -11.96
CA GLY A 179 -14.02 33.64 -11.81
C GLY A 179 -13.19 32.39 -12.18
N PRO A 180 -12.59 32.30 -13.37
CA PRO A 180 -11.77 31.15 -13.76
C PRO A 180 -10.57 30.97 -12.84
N LYS A 181 -9.97 32.07 -12.35
CA LYS A 181 -8.89 32.04 -11.34
C LYS A 181 -9.32 31.39 -10.03
N LEU A 182 -10.51 31.70 -9.53
CA LEU A 182 -10.99 31.12 -8.27
C LEU A 182 -11.26 29.62 -8.41
N VAL A 183 -11.85 29.22 -9.54
CA VAL A 183 -12.15 27.81 -9.85
C VAL A 183 -10.85 27.04 -10.08
N SER A 184 -9.92 27.57 -10.88
CA SER A 184 -8.65 26.92 -11.19
C SER A 184 -7.79 26.71 -9.93
N VAL A 185 -7.69 27.71 -9.04
CA VAL A 185 -7.00 27.56 -7.75
C VAL A 185 -7.65 26.49 -6.88
N SER A 186 -8.98 26.41 -6.85
CA SER A 186 -9.70 25.40 -6.07
C SER A 186 -9.44 23.98 -6.58
N ILE A 187 -9.44 23.80 -7.91
CA ILE A 187 -9.12 22.51 -8.55
C ILE A 187 -7.66 22.13 -8.28
N SER A 188 -6.73 23.07 -8.43
CA SER A 188 -5.30 22.82 -8.18
C SER A 188 -4.99 22.46 -6.74
N ILE A 189 -5.64 23.09 -5.75
CA ILE A 189 -5.50 22.69 -4.34
C ILE A 189 -6.01 21.25 -4.15
N GLY A 190 -7.16 20.90 -4.73
CA GLY A 190 -7.69 19.54 -4.70
C GLY A 190 -6.74 18.53 -5.37
N GLY A 191 -6.17 18.90 -6.52
CA GLY A 191 -5.22 18.08 -7.27
C GLY A 191 -3.93 17.81 -6.50
N MET A 192 -3.37 18.83 -5.85
CA MET A 192 -2.19 18.66 -4.99
C MET A 192 -2.45 17.70 -3.82
N LEU A 193 -3.62 17.79 -3.17
CA LEU A 193 -3.97 16.86 -2.08
C LEU A 193 -4.11 15.42 -2.59
N VAL A 194 -4.77 15.23 -3.72
CA VAL A 194 -4.88 13.93 -4.39
C VAL A 194 -3.51 13.35 -4.74
N PHE A 195 -2.63 14.17 -5.31
CA PHE A 195 -1.29 13.75 -5.71
C PHE A 195 -0.42 13.39 -4.50
N ALA A 196 -0.50 14.17 -3.41
CA ALA A 196 0.17 13.86 -2.16
C ALA A 196 -0.31 12.54 -1.55
N MET A 197 -1.62 12.29 -1.54
CA MET A 197 -2.18 11.01 -1.08
C MET A 197 -1.76 9.84 -1.97
N MET A 198 -1.73 10.03 -3.29
CA MET A 198 -1.26 9.01 -4.24
C MET A 198 0.19 8.64 -3.95
N LEU A 199 1.07 9.64 -3.81
CA LEU A 199 2.48 9.43 -3.51
C LEU A 199 2.68 8.71 -2.18
N GLY A 200 1.89 9.05 -1.15
CA GLY A 200 1.88 8.35 0.13
C GLY A 200 1.55 6.86 -0.03
N LEU A 201 0.44 6.54 -0.69
CA LEU A 201 0.02 5.15 -0.91
C LEU A 201 1.04 4.35 -1.72
N VAL A 202 1.63 4.95 -2.75
CA VAL A 202 2.66 4.31 -3.58
C VAL A 202 3.92 4.07 -2.75
N THR A 203 4.36 5.03 -1.95
CA THR A 203 5.54 4.91 -1.08
C THR A 203 5.32 3.81 -0.04
N ASP A 204 4.18 3.78 0.63
CA ASP A 204 3.84 2.75 1.61
C ASP A 204 3.83 1.35 0.96
N SER A 205 3.27 1.22 -0.25
CA SER A 205 3.21 -0.05 -0.97
C SER A 205 4.61 -0.55 -1.37
N ILE A 206 5.49 0.36 -1.80
CA ILE A 206 6.88 0.04 -2.13
C ILE A 206 7.64 -0.36 -0.87
N SER A 207 7.50 0.40 0.21
CA SER A 207 8.12 0.10 1.50
C SER A 207 7.67 -1.24 2.05
N GLU A 208 6.37 -1.57 1.99
CA GLU A 208 5.86 -2.89 2.43
C GLU A 208 6.46 -4.03 1.59
N LYS A 209 6.57 -3.84 0.27
CA LYS A 209 7.21 -4.84 -0.59
C LYS A 209 8.69 -5.00 -0.28
N PHE A 210 9.41 -3.90 -0.09
CA PHE A 210 10.81 -3.90 0.27
C PHE A 210 11.02 -4.56 1.64
N ASP A 211 10.21 -4.22 2.64
CA ASP A 211 10.22 -4.83 3.97
C ASP A 211 9.92 -6.33 3.91
N SER A 212 9.03 -6.78 3.03
CA SER A 212 8.74 -8.22 2.87
C SER A 212 9.97 -9.01 2.36
N LEU A 213 10.78 -8.39 1.49
CA LEU A 213 12.04 -8.96 1.01
C LEU A 213 13.11 -8.92 2.11
N ARG A 214 13.19 -7.79 2.82
CA ARG A 214 14.13 -7.58 3.92
C ARG A 214 13.89 -8.55 5.08
N LYS A 215 12.62 -8.86 5.39
CA LYS A 215 12.22 -9.83 6.42
C LYS A 215 12.37 -11.31 6.01
N GLY A 216 12.88 -11.60 4.81
CA GLY A 216 13.15 -12.98 4.38
C GLY A 216 11.89 -13.82 4.18
N ARG A 217 10.78 -13.23 3.71
CA ARG A 217 9.53 -13.97 3.43
C ARG A 217 9.52 -14.65 2.06
N SER A 218 10.60 -14.55 1.29
CA SER A 218 10.75 -15.17 -0.03
C SER A 218 11.06 -16.66 0.07
N GLU A 219 10.58 -17.41 -0.93
CA GLU A 219 10.85 -18.85 -1.05
C GLU A 219 12.33 -19.10 -1.37
N VAL A 220 12.89 -20.13 -0.73
CA VAL A 220 14.22 -20.66 -0.97
C VAL A 220 14.14 -21.64 -2.13
N ILE A 221 14.90 -21.38 -3.20
CA ILE A 221 14.89 -22.19 -4.44
C ILE A 221 15.97 -23.30 -4.40
N GLU A 222 16.82 -23.29 -3.37
CA GLU A 222 17.94 -24.20 -3.16
C GLU A 222 17.49 -25.68 -3.07
N GLN A 223 18.41 -26.57 -3.46
CA GLN A 223 18.22 -28.02 -3.41
C GLN A 223 19.39 -28.67 -2.68
N SER A 224 19.15 -29.79 -1.99
CA SER A 224 20.19 -30.52 -1.24
C SER A 224 20.89 -29.69 -0.16
N HIS A 225 20.24 -28.64 0.34
CA HIS A 225 20.72 -27.82 1.44
C HIS A 225 20.52 -28.53 2.79
N THR A 226 21.29 -28.07 3.80
CA THR A 226 21.02 -28.41 5.20
C THR A 226 20.05 -27.37 5.75
N LEU A 227 18.89 -27.80 6.22
CA LEU A 227 17.89 -26.93 6.85
C LEU A 227 18.03 -27.01 8.36
N ILE A 228 18.16 -25.88 9.04
CA ILE A 228 18.16 -25.78 10.50
C ILE A 228 16.87 -25.06 10.91
N LEU A 229 16.11 -25.69 11.80
CA LEU A 229 14.84 -25.21 12.34
C LEU A 229 15.02 -24.85 13.81
N GLY A 230 14.69 -23.61 14.17
CA GLY A 230 14.86 -23.09 15.52
C GLY A 230 16.13 -22.25 15.67
N TRP A 231 16.27 -21.65 16.85
CA TRP A 231 17.41 -20.80 17.20
C TRP A 231 17.85 -21.08 18.64
N SER A 232 19.14 -21.31 18.85
CA SER A 232 19.77 -21.50 20.16
C SER A 232 21.22 -20.98 20.09
N ASP A 233 21.82 -20.71 21.25
CA ASP A 233 23.23 -20.35 21.39
C ASP A 233 24.20 -21.38 20.78
N LYS A 234 23.77 -22.64 20.65
CA LYS A 234 24.54 -23.72 20.00
C LYS A 234 24.63 -23.58 18.48
N LEU A 235 23.80 -22.74 17.86
CA LEU A 235 23.72 -22.59 16.41
C LEU A 235 25.06 -22.17 15.80
N GLY A 236 25.80 -21.26 16.44
CA GLY A 236 27.10 -20.79 15.93
C GLY A 236 28.11 -21.93 15.80
N SER A 237 28.24 -22.75 16.85
CA SER A 237 29.11 -23.93 16.83
C SER A 237 28.65 -24.95 15.79
N LEU A 238 27.34 -25.18 15.66
CA LEU A 238 26.78 -26.08 14.65
C LEU A 238 27.08 -25.59 13.23
N LEU A 239 26.87 -24.30 12.95
CA LEU A 239 27.17 -23.70 11.65
C LEU A 239 28.64 -23.86 11.29
N ASN A 240 29.55 -23.57 12.22
CA ASN A 240 30.99 -23.73 12.01
C ASN A 240 31.36 -25.18 11.66
N GLN A 241 30.84 -26.17 12.40
CA GLN A 241 31.11 -27.59 12.12
C GLN A 241 30.55 -28.03 10.76
N ILE A 242 29.35 -27.57 10.38
CA ILE A 242 28.78 -27.87 9.06
C ILE A 242 29.61 -27.20 7.95
N CYS A 243 30.10 -25.98 8.15
CA CYS A 243 30.97 -25.30 7.18
C CYS A 243 32.29 -26.06 6.97
N ILE A 244 32.91 -26.54 8.05
CA ILE A 244 34.10 -27.41 7.99
C ILE A 244 33.79 -28.71 7.23
N ALA A 245 32.66 -29.35 7.49
CA ALA A 245 32.26 -30.56 6.78
C ALA A 245 32.01 -30.32 5.28
N ASN A 246 31.43 -29.18 4.93
CA ASN A 246 31.15 -28.79 3.53
C ASN A 246 32.40 -28.31 2.78
N GLU A 247 33.47 -27.91 3.46
CA GLU A 247 34.73 -27.49 2.84
C GLU A 247 35.27 -28.56 1.86
N SER A 248 35.13 -29.84 2.23
CA SER A 248 35.53 -30.98 1.40
C SER A 248 34.75 -31.09 0.08
N LEU A 249 33.57 -30.48 -0.01
CA LEU A 249 32.70 -30.45 -1.18
C LEU A 249 32.81 -29.12 -1.97
N GLY A 250 33.71 -28.21 -1.56
CA GLY A 250 33.85 -26.88 -2.16
C GLY A 250 32.82 -25.86 -1.65
N GLY A 251 32.20 -26.12 -0.49
CA GLY A 251 31.13 -25.31 0.08
C GLY A 251 29.76 -25.98 -0.02
N GLY A 252 28.76 -25.37 0.61
CA GLY A 252 27.38 -25.84 0.59
C GLY A 252 26.38 -24.73 0.91
N THR A 253 25.11 -25.09 1.02
CA THR A 253 24.06 -24.14 1.43
C THR A 253 23.44 -24.59 2.74
N ILE A 254 23.40 -23.67 3.71
CA ILE A 254 22.69 -23.85 4.97
C ILE A 254 21.54 -22.86 5.01
N VAL A 255 20.33 -23.32 5.31
CA VAL A 255 19.16 -22.47 5.49
C VAL A 255 18.77 -22.53 6.96
N VAL A 256 18.67 -21.37 7.61
CA VAL A 256 18.24 -21.26 9.00
C VAL A 256 16.84 -20.64 9.03
N MET A 257 15.87 -21.31 9.64
CA MET A 257 14.53 -20.79 9.86
C MET A 257 14.19 -20.70 11.34
N ALA A 258 13.82 -19.50 11.79
CA ALA A 258 13.37 -19.27 13.17
C ALA A 258 12.30 -18.18 13.24
N GLU A 259 11.61 -18.12 14.39
CA GLU A 259 10.63 -17.08 14.74
C GLU A 259 11.32 -15.76 15.16
N ARG A 260 12.39 -15.36 14.47
CA ARG A 260 13.14 -14.11 14.67
C ARG A 260 13.22 -13.32 13.37
N ASP A 261 13.55 -12.04 13.47
CA ASP A 261 13.72 -11.20 12.28
C ASP A 261 15.00 -11.59 11.54
N LYS A 262 14.92 -11.66 10.20
CA LYS A 262 16.04 -12.07 9.35
C LYS A 262 17.30 -11.24 9.61
N GLU A 263 17.14 -9.92 9.74
CA GLU A 263 18.25 -8.99 9.93
C GLU A 263 18.98 -9.22 11.26
N GLU A 264 18.23 -9.53 12.31
CA GLU A 264 18.79 -9.84 13.62
C GLU A 264 19.59 -11.14 13.56
N MET A 265 19.05 -12.18 12.90
CA MET A 265 19.74 -13.45 12.70
C MET A 265 21.03 -13.29 11.89
N GLU A 266 20.98 -12.55 10.79
CA GLU A 266 22.16 -12.30 9.95
C GLU A 266 23.22 -11.47 10.70
N ALA A 267 22.80 -10.48 11.48
CA ALA A 267 23.71 -9.69 12.30
C ALA A 267 24.35 -10.52 13.42
N ASP A 268 23.60 -11.42 14.06
CA ASP A 268 24.14 -12.29 15.11
C ASP A 268 25.10 -13.33 14.54
N ILE A 269 24.80 -13.94 13.38
CA ILE A 269 25.73 -14.85 12.69
C ILE A 269 27.00 -14.11 12.26
N ALA A 270 26.89 -12.86 11.78
CA ALA A 270 28.06 -12.07 11.40
C ALA A 270 28.99 -11.72 12.59
N LYS A 271 28.46 -11.69 13.82
CA LYS A 271 29.25 -11.50 15.05
C LYS A 271 29.96 -12.78 15.51
N MET A 272 29.45 -13.95 15.10
CA MET A 272 30.09 -15.22 15.38
C MET A 272 31.30 -15.32 14.43
N GLU A 273 32.49 -14.95 14.90
CA GLU A 273 33.71 -14.86 14.09
C GLU A 273 34.21 -16.26 13.61
N PHE A 274 33.52 -16.88 12.64
CA PHE A 274 33.93 -18.13 12.01
C PHE A 274 33.96 -18.04 10.49
N ASP A 275 34.83 -18.84 9.87
CA ASP A 275 34.95 -18.90 8.41
C ASP A 275 33.88 -19.83 7.82
N LEU A 276 33.14 -19.29 6.85
CA LEU A 276 32.10 -20.02 6.13
C LEU A 276 32.67 -21.06 5.15
N LYS A 277 33.98 -21.01 4.81
CA LYS A 277 34.66 -22.04 3.99
C LYS A 277 33.93 -22.32 2.67
N GLY A 278 33.42 -21.26 2.02
CA GLY A 278 32.64 -21.35 0.78
C GLY A 278 31.17 -21.74 0.95
N THR A 279 30.68 -21.91 2.19
CA THR A 279 29.29 -22.20 2.51
C THR A 279 28.44 -20.93 2.55
N ALA A 280 27.28 -20.93 1.91
CA ALA A 280 26.31 -19.85 2.00
C ALA A 280 25.30 -20.12 3.13
N VAL A 281 25.10 -19.16 4.04
CA VAL A 281 24.09 -19.24 5.09
C VAL A 281 22.93 -18.30 4.75
N ILE A 282 21.72 -18.85 4.67
CA ILE A 282 20.51 -18.13 4.28
C ILE A 282 19.54 -18.13 5.46
N CYS A 283 19.27 -16.96 6.04
CA CYS A 283 18.30 -16.83 7.12
C CYS A 283 16.89 -16.53 6.60
N ARG A 284 15.87 -17.15 7.20
CA ARG A 284 14.45 -16.96 6.86
C ARG A 284 13.62 -16.85 8.13
N SER A 285 12.73 -15.86 8.18
CA SER A 285 11.81 -15.68 9.29
C SER A 285 10.54 -16.48 9.04
N GLY A 286 10.16 -17.33 10.00
CA GLY A 286 8.98 -18.19 9.89
C GLY A 286 8.87 -19.18 11.04
N SER A 287 7.68 -19.73 11.25
CA SER A 287 7.46 -20.73 12.29
C SER A 287 7.61 -22.15 11.72
N PRO A 288 8.46 -23.01 12.32
CA PRO A 288 8.58 -24.41 11.89
C PRO A 288 7.32 -25.23 12.19
N LEU A 289 6.38 -24.69 12.98
CA LEU A 289 5.08 -25.31 13.23
C LEU A 289 4.12 -25.13 12.06
N ILE A 290 4.31 -24.12 11.22
CA ILE A 290 3.41 -23.77 10.12
C ILE A 290 3.91 -24.40 8.82
N LEU A 291 3.10 -25.30 8.25
CA LEU A 291 3.47 -26.02 7.02
C LEU A 291 3.71 -25.08 5.81
N ALA A 292 3.03 -23.94 5.75
CA ALA A 292 3.27 -22.94 4.70
C ALA A 292 4.67 -22.30 4.81
N ASP A 293 5.21 -22.14 6.02
CA ASP A 293 6.56 -21.60 6.23
C ASP A 293 7.64 -22.65 5.95
N LEU A 294 7.39 -23.91 6.33
CA LEU A 294 8.26 -25.03 5.95
C LEU A 294 8.39 -25.19 4.43
N LYS A 295 7.32 -24.92 3.67
CA LYS A 295 7.37 -24.86 2.20
C LYS A 295 8.24 -23.73 1.68
N LYS A 296 8.21 -22.55 2.32
CA LYS A 296 9.06 -21.41 1.92
C LYS A 296 10.55 -21.74 2.01
N VAL A 297 10.96 -22.63 2.92
CA VAL A 297 12.36 -23.04 3.07
C VAL A 297 12.73 -24.31 2.28
N SER A 298 11.87 -24.72 1.34
CA SER A 298 12.06 -25.91 0.49
C SER A 298 12.37 -27.18 1.29
N VAL A 299 11.65 -27.42 2.40
CA VAL A 299 11.90 -28.56 3.30
C VAL A 299 11.91 -29.91 2.60
N SER A 300 11.05 -30.12 1.60
CA SER A 300 10.95 -31.36 0.83
C SER A 300 12.22 -31.69 0.03
N LYS A 301 13.03 -30.66 -0.30
CA LYS A 301 14.26 -30.78 -1.09
C LYS A 301 15.54 -30.74 -0.25
N ALA A 302 15.42 -30.54 1.06
CA ALA A 302 16.57 -30.52 1.97
C ALA A 302 17.21 -31.90 2.07
N ARG A 303 18.55 -31.95 2.14
CA ARG A 303 19.32 -33.18 2.32
C ARG A 303 19.30 -33.66 3.78
N ALA A 304 19.29 -32.71 4.71
CA ALA A 304 19.18 -32.96 6.14
C ALA A 304 18.40 -31.81 6.78
N ILE A 305 17.58 -32.14 7.77
CA ILE A 305 16.78 -31.19 8.54
C ILE A 305 17.19 -31.33 9.99
N VAL A 306 17.72 -30.28 10.60
CA VAL A 306 18.11 -30.25 12.01
C VAL A 306 17.09 -29.42 12.78
N VAL A 307 16.47 -29.99 13.80
CA VAL A 307 15.57 -29.29 14.71
C VAL A 307 16.33 -29.02 15.99
N LEU A 308 16.56 -27.74 16.30
CA LEU A 308 17.24 -27.32 17.52
C LEU A 308 16.26 -27.22 18.67
N ALA A 309 16.71 -27.62 19.86
CA ALA A 309 15.95 -27.42 21.09
C ALA A 309 15.96 -25.93 21.47
N GLU A 310 14.80 -25.40 21.86
CA GLU A 310 14.73 -24.06 22.47
C GLU A 310 15.29 -24.09 23.89
N GLU A 311 15.86 -22.97 24.30
CA GLU A 311 16.35 -22.78 25.65
C GLU A 311 15.20 -22.52 26.62
N GLY A 312 15.30 -23.08 27.83
CA GLY A 312 14.30 -22.90 28.88
C GLY A 312 13.85 -24.24 29.46
N ASN A 313 12.54 -24.43 29.59
CA ASN A 313 11.97 -25.64 30.16
C ASN A 313 12.06 -26.80 29.15
N ALA A 314 12.77 -27.87 29.55
CA ALA A 314 12.98 -29.08 28.75
C ALA A 314 11.68 -29.67 28.20
N ASP A 315 10.65 -29.80 29.04
CA ASP A 315 9.36 -30.38 28.63
C ASP A 315 8.67 -29.57 27.53
N GLN A 316 8.74 -28.24 27.63
CA GLN A 316 8.14 -27.35 26.63
C GLN A 316 8.93 -27.36 25.32
N SER A 317 10.25 -27.40 25.43
CA SER A 317 11.17 -27.45 24.29
C SER A 317 10.99 -28.76 23.51
N ASP A 318 10.98 -29.90 24.19
CA ASP A 318 10.80 -31.21 23.58
C ASP A 318 9.38 -31.39 23.02
N ALA A 319 8.35 -30.86 23.70
CA ALA A 319 7.00 -30.82 23.14
C ALA A 319 6.92 -29.97 21.86
N ARG A 320 7.66 -28.85 21.78
CA ARG A 320 7.76 -28.05 20.56
C ARG A 320 8.50 -28.82 19.47
N ALA A 321 9.62 -29.48 19.78
CA ALA A 321 10.36 -30.32 18.85
C ALA A 321 9.48 -31.45 18.26
N LEU A 322 8.71 -32.14 19.12
CA LEU A 322 7.74 -33.16 18.70
C LEU A 322 6.69 -32.58 17.74
N ARG A 323 6.18 -31.38 18.01
CA ARG A 323 5.23 -30.70 17.11
C ARG A 323 5.85 -30.33 15.77
N ILE A 324 7.12 -29.93 15.75
CA ILE A 324 7.85 -29.67 14.50
C ILE A 324 7.97 -30.96 13.69
N VAL A 325 8.32 -32.08 14.33
CA VAL A 325 8.39 -33.40 13.68
C VAL A 325 7.02 -33.81 13.11
N LEU A 326 5.92 -33.57 13.82
CA LEU A 326 4.56 -33.77 13.29
C LEU A 326 4.28 -32.89 12.05
N SER A 327 4.69 -31.62 12.07
CA SER A 327 4.53 -30.73 10.92
C SER A 327 5.38 -31.18 9.72
N LEU A 328 6.58 -31.70 9.97
CA LEU A 328 7.49 -32.25 8.95
C LEU A 328 6.92 -33.52 8.31
N THR A 329 6.39 -34.45 9.10
CA THR A 329 5.74 -35.66 8.60
C THR A 329 4.45 -35.37 7.82
N GLY A 330 3.79 -34.24 8.10
CA GLY A 330 2.62 -33.76 7.36
C GLY A 330 2.89 -33.20 5.95
N VAL A 331 4.15 -33.11 5.51
CA VAL A 331 4.52 -32.58 4.19
C VAL A 331 4.16 -33.58 3.09
N LYS A 332 3.13 -33.25 2.27
CA LYS A 332 2.58 -34.12 1.21
C LYS A 332 3.59 -34.58 0.16
N GLU A 333 4.60 -33.76 -0.13
CA GLU A 333 5.62 -34.06 -1.14
C GLU A 333 6.65 -35.10 -0.66
N GLY A 334 6.60 -35.47 0.63
CA GLY A 334 7.59 -36.31 1.28
C GLY A 334 8.89 -35.56 1.58
N LEU A 335 9.70 -36.13 2.46
CA LEU A 335 11.02 -35.62 2.80
C LEU A 335 12.08 -36.52 2.16
N ARG A 336 13.06 -35.90 1.49
CA ARG A 336 14.20 -36.64 0.91
C ARG A 336 15.34 -36.88 1.90
N GLY A 337 15.46 -36.00 2.88
CA GLY A 337 16.53 -36.00 3.87
C GLY A 337 16.12 -36.64 5.20
N HIS A 338 17.14 -36.90 6.02
CA HIS A 338 16.95 -37.32 7.41
C HIS A 338 16.65 -36.11 8.29
N ILE A 339 15.87 -36.32 9.34
CA ILE A 339 15.57 -35.32 10.36
C ILE A 339 16.40 -35.67 11.59
N VAL A 340 17.22 -34.73 12.05
CA VAL A 340 17.94 -34.83 13.31
C VAL A 340 17.28 -33.88 14.30
N VAL A 341 16.83 -34.39 15.44
CA VAL A 341 16.12 -33.60 16.46
C VAL A 341 16.94 -33.56 17.72
N GLU A 342 17.31 -32.37 18.15
CA GLU A 342 17.89 -32.16 19.47
C GLU A 342 16.78 -32.22 20.53
N LEU A 343 17.00 -33.01 21.58
CA LEU A 343 16.12 -33.11 22.74
C LEU A 343 16.86 -32.72 24.02
N SER A 344 16.11 -32.11 24.92
CA SER A 344 16.58 -31.65 26.22
C SER A 344 16.46 -32.73 27.28
N ASP A 345 15.48 -33.64 27.17
CA ASP A 345 15.27 -34.78 28.05
C ASP A 345 15.31 -36.11 27.26
N LEU A 346 15.98 -37.10 27.83
CA LEU A 346 16.05 -38.47 27.33
C LEU A 346 14.69 -39.17 27.34
N ASP A 347 13.86 -38.88 28.33
CA ASP A 347 12.59 -39.58 28.53
C ASP A 347 11.61 -39.34 27.37
N ASN A 348 11.76 -38.20 26.68
CA ASN A 348 10.93 -37.80 25.54
C ASN A 348 11.38 -38.42 24.20
N GLU A 349 12.53 -39.09 24.15
CA GLU A 349 13.09 -39.69 22.93
C GLU A 349 12.12 -40.68 22.27
N VAL A 350 11.48 -41.52 23.09
CA VAL A 350 10.55 -42.56 22.64
C VAL A 350 9.35 -41.96 21.92
N LEU A 351 8.83 -40.83 22.40
CA LEU A 351 7.67 -40.15 21.81
C LEU A 351 8.01 -39.59 20.43
N VAL A 352 9.20 -39.00 20.29
CA VAL A 352 9.66 -38.43 19.02
C VAL A 352 9.91 -39.52 17.98
N LYS A 353 10.53 -40.64 18.38
CA LYS A 353 10.70 -41.80 17.48
C LYS A 353 9.38 -42.44 17.07
N LEU A 354 8.41 -42.55 17.98
CA LEU A 354 7.10 -43.10 17.69
C LEU A 354 6.37 -42.31 16.60
N VAL A 355 6.52 -40.99 16.61
CA VAL A 355 5.90 -40.09 15.63
C VAL A 355 6.71 -39.99 14.34
N GLY A 356 8.03 -39.87 14.46
CA GLY A 356 8.95 -39.63 13.36
C GLY A 356 9.27 -40.84 12.50
N GLY A 357 9.13 -42.05 13.07
CA GLY A 357 9.53 -43.29 12.42
C GLY A 357 11.03 -43.32 12.09
N ASP A 358 11.38 -44.01 11.00
CA ASP A 358 12.77 -44.26 10.61
C ASP A 358 13.49 -43.04 10.01
N LEU A 359 12.76 -41.96 9.71
CA LEU A 359 13.33 -40.73 9.14
C LEU A 359 13.91 -39.80 10.21
N VAL A 360 13.60 -40.04 11.48
CA VAL A 360 13.97 -39.17 12.60
C VAL A 360 15.04 -39.82 13.47
N GLU A 361 16.16 -39.13 13.62
CA GLU A 361 17.19 -39.42 14.60
C GLU A 361 17.16 -38.37 15.70
N THR A 362 17.24 -38.81 16.95
CA THR A 362 17.19 -37.96 18.14
C THR A 362 18.57 -37.87 18.78
N VAL A 363 18.97 -36.67 19.20
CA VAL A 363 20.24 -36.43 19.88
C VAL A 363 19.97 -35.72 21.21
N VAL A 364 20.39 -36.36 22.30
CA VAL A 364 20.27 -35.81 23.66
C VAL A 364 21.67 -35.49 24.17
N ALA A 365 22.04 -34.21 24.22
CA ALA A 365 23.41 -33.80 24.47
C ALA A 365 23.94 -34.26 25.85
N HIS A 366 23.15 -34.08 26.91
CA HIS A 366 23.56 -34.40 28.28
C HIS A 366 23.81 -35.91 28.49
N ASP A 367 23.04 -36.75 27.80
CA ASP A 367 23.20 -38.21 27.80
C ASP A 367 24.45 -38.67 27.06
N VAL A 368 24.69 -38.12 25.86
CA VAL A 368 25.90 -38.41 25.08
C VAL A 368 27.15 -38.03 25.87
N ILE A 369 27.15 -36.84 26.49
CA ILE A 369 28.25 -36.38 27.34
C ILE A 369 28.43 -37.30 28.55
N GLY A 370 27.35 -37.67 29.24
CA GLY A 370 27.39 -38.57 30.39
C GLY A 370 28.00 -39.94 30.04
N ARG A 371 27.56 -40.55 28.92
CA ARG A 371 28.14 -41.81 28.42
C ARG A 371 29.62 -41.67 28.08
N LEU A 372 30.00 -40.58 27.41
CA LEU A 372 31.38 -40.32 27.05
C LEU A 372 32.26 -40.17 28.30
N MET A 373 31.80 -39.46 29.34
CA MET A 373 32.52 -39.32 30.60
C MET A 373 32.76 -40.67 31.29
N ILE A 374 31.75 -41.55 31.31
CA ILE A 374 31.88 -42.90 31.88
C ILE A 374 32.88 -43.73 31.06
N GLN A 375 32.85 -43.64 29.73
CA GLN A 375 33.83 -44.32 28.87
C GLN A 375 35.25 -43.83 29.11
N CYS A 376 35.44 -42.51 29.22
CA CYS A 376 36.72 -41.87 29.55
C CYS A 376 37.23 -42.30 30.94
N ALA A 377 36.35 -42.46 31.92
CA ALA A 377 36.71 -42.95 33.24
C ALA A 377 37.17 -44.42 33.21
N ARG A 378 36.58 -45.25 32.35
CA ARG A 378 36.96 -46.67 32.18
C ARG A 378 38.22 -46.86 31.34
N GLN A 379 38.47 -45.95 30.39
CA GLN A 379 39.59 -46.01 29.46
C GLN A 379 40.23 -44.62 29.36
N PRO A 380 41.28 -44.35 30.17
CA PRO A 380 41.94 -43.04 30.19
C PRO A 380 42.50 -42.60 28.83
N GLY A 381 42.80 -43.54 27.93
CA GLY A 381 43.23 -43.24 26.55
C GLY A 381 42.14 -42.59 25.69
N LEU A 382 40.87 -42.90 25.94
CA LEU A 382 39.74 -42.22 25.30
C LEU A 382 39.57 -40.80 25.85
N ALA A 383 39.87 -40.58 27.13
CA ALA A 383 39.78 -39.26 27.76
C ALA A 383 40.73 -38.25 27.09
N GLN A 384 41.93 -38.67 26.68
CA GLN A 384 42.89 -37.81 26.00
C GLN A 384 42.42 -37.38 24.61
N LEU A 385 41.78 -38.28 23.85
CA LEU A 385 41.20 -37.96 22.54
C LEU A 385 39.94 -37.11 22.67
N ALA A 386 39.03 -37.52 23.57
CA ALA A 386 37.80 -36.80 23.84
C ALA A 386 38.06 -35.38 24.35
N ALA A 387 39.05 -35.16 25.22
CA ALA A 387 39.39 -33.83 25.72
C ALA A 387 39.92 -32.90 24.62
N ALA A 388 40.66 -33.44 23.64
CA ALA A 388 41.18 -32.68 22.51
C ALA A 388 40.07 -32.22 21.56
N ASP A 389 39.02 -33.02 21.38
CA ASP A 389 37.89 -32.67 20.51
C ASP A 389 36.77 -31.92 21.26
N LEU A 390 36.52 -32.20 22.54
CA LEU A 390 35.59 -31.42 23.38
C LEU A 390 36.05 -29.97 23.59
N MET A 391 37.36 -29.71 23.63
CA MET A 391 37.88 -28.33 23.70
C MET A 391 37.59 -27.51 22.43
N LYS A 392 37.26 -28.13 21.30
CA LYS A 392 36.86 -27.43 20.06
C LYS A 392 35.36 -27.10 19.99
N LEU A 393 34.56 -27.63 20.92
CA LEU A 393 33.11 -27.42 21.00
C LEU A 393 32.71 -26.28 21.96
N LYS A 394 33.69 -25.67 22.64
CA LYS A 394 33.53 -24.53 23.53
C LYS A 394 34.03 -23.28 22.85
#